data_AF-A0A136A6G5-F1
#
_entry.id   AF-A0A136A6G5-F1
#
_cell.length_a   1.000
_cell.length_b   1.000
_cell.length_c   1.000
_cell.angle_alpha   90.00
_cell.angle_beta   90.00
_cell.angle_gamma   90.00
#
_symmetry.space_group_name_H-M   'P 1'
#
loop_
_entity.id
_entity.type
_entity.pdbx_description
1 polymer ?
#
loop_
_entity_poly.entity_id
_entity_poly.type
_entity_poly.pdbx_seq_one_letter_code
_entity_poly.pdbx_strand_id
1 'polypeptide(L)'
;MYIGKLAKLCAVTTKTIRHYEQIGLLPTPERKGNYRLYREKDIELVRLIKHSQQLGFSLAEMTQALNRSKDGIPWLTINTLIEQKLQLINHEITALEHKRLLLHNQQRAIRVCLDDDPNCPAPLA
;
A
#
# COMPACT_ATOMS: atom_id res chain seq x y z
N MET A 1 -13.58 -24.51 -1.29
CA MET A 1 -14.14 -23.81 -2.48
C MET A 1 -13.12 -23.77 -3.60
N TYR A 2 -13.52 -23.60 -4.87
CA TYR A 2 -12.60 -23.46 -6.00
C TYR A 2 -12.14 -22.00 -6.21
N ILE A 3 -11.05 -21.82 -6.97
CA ILE A 3 -10.42 -20.50 -7.22
C ILE A 3 -11.41 -19.45 -7.76
N GLY A 4 -12.35 -19.85 -8.62
CA GLY A 4 -13.35 -18.95 -9.19
C GLY A 4 -14.34 -18.42 -8.15
N LYS A 5 -14.71 -19.24 -7.15
CA LYS A 5 -15.57 -18.81 -6.04
C LYS A 5 -14.80 -17.87 -5.11
N LEU A 6 -13.55 -18.21 -4.78
CA LEU A 6 -12.68 -17.35 -3.96
C LEU A 6 -12.48 -15.96 -4.62
N ALA A 7 -12.14 -15.95 -5.92
CA ALA A 7 -11.96 -14.72 -6.71
C ALA A 7 -13.18 -13.80 -6.62
N LYS A 8 -14.39 -14.36 -6.81
CA LYS A 8 -15.66 -13.61 -6.70
C LYS A 8 -15.87 -13.07 -5.28
N LEU A 9 -15.68 -13.89 -4.25
CA LEU A 9 -15.90 -13.48 -2.85
C LEU A 9 -14.93 -12.41 -2.35
N CYS A 10 -13.74 -12.33 -2.94
CA CYS A 10 -12.71 -11.34 -2.61
C CYS A 10 -12.68 -10.17 -3.60
N ALA A 11 -13.52 -10.18 -4.64
CA ALA A 11 -13.51 -9.22 -5.74
C ALA A 11 -12.10 -9.03 -6.33
N VAL A 12 -11.44 -10.14 -6.66
CA VAL A 12 -10.13 -10.19 -7.34
C VAL A 12 -10.21 -11.14 -8.53
N THR A 13 -9.20 -11.11 -9.41
CA THR A 13 -9.12 -12.07 -10.52
C THR A 13 -8.53 -13.40 -10.04
N THR A 14 -8.82 -14.48 -10.77
CA THR A 14 -8.14 -15.78 -10.54
C THR A 14 -6.63 -15.69 -10.81
N LYS A 15 -6.19 -14.80 -11.72
CA LYS A 15 -4.78 -14.49 -11.96
C LYS A 15 -4.12 -13.89 -10.71
N THR A 16 -4.81 -12.98 -10.02
CA THR A 16 -4.34 -12.39 -8.75
C THR A 16 -4.13 -13.45 -7.68
N ILE A 17 -5.08 -14.37 -7.51
CA ILE A 17 -4.95 -15.45 -6.51
C ILE A 17 -3.75 -16.36 -6.86
N ARG A 18 -3.60 -16.74 -8.13
CA ARG A 18 -2.44 -17.53 -8.58
C ARG A 18 -1.13 -16.78 -8.34
N HIS A 19 -1.12 -15.47 -8.56
CA HIS A 19 0.06 -14.66 -8.28
C HIS A 19 0.41 -14.66 -6.79
N TYR A 20 -0.57 -14.50 -5.91
CA TYR A 20 -0.35 -14.57 -4.46
C TYR A 20 0.17 -15.95 -4.01
N GLU A 21 -0.32 -17.04 -4.58
CA GLU A 21 0.26 -18.37 -4.36
C GLU A 21 1.74 -18.43 -4.80
N GLN A 22 2.05 -17.93 -6.00
CA GLN A 22 3.40 -17.98 -6.56
C GLN A 22 4.43 -17.23 -5.72
N ILE A 23 4.03 -16.13 -5.09
CA ILE A 23 4.92 -15.30 -4.24
C ILE A 23 4.82 -15.65 -2.75
N GLY A 24 4.14 -16.74 -2.40
CA GLY A 24 4.06 -17.27 -1.04
C GLY A 24 3.12 -16.53 -0.09
N LEU A 25 2.26 -15.64 -0.59
CA LEU A 25 1.28 -14.91 0.22
C LEU A 25 0.07 -15.77 0.61
N LEU A 26 -0.23 -16.78 -0.19
CA LEU A 26 -1.25 -17.78 0.12
C LEU A 26 -0.57 -19.12 0.37
N PRO A 27 -1.02 -19.89 1.38
CA PRO A 27 -0.56 -21.25 1.55
C PRO A 27 -0.88 -22.07 0.30
N THR A 28 -0.05 -23.07 0.01
CA THR A 28 -0.34 -23.98 -1.11
C THR A 28 -1.67 -24.68 -0.85
N PRO A 29 -2.69 -24.49 -1.71
CA PRO A 29 -4.01 -25.05 -1.47
C PRO A 29 -4.00 -26.57 -1.63
N GLU A 30 -4.85 -27.25 -0.86
CA GLU A 30 -5.09 -28.67 -1.04
C GLU A 30 -5.64 -28.97 -2.43
N ARG A 31 -5.43 -30.19 -2.93
CA ARG A 31 -5.93 -30.61 -4.23
C ARG A 31 -6.98 -31.69 -4.09
N LYS A 32 -8.05 -31.57 -4.87
CA LYS A 32 -9.03 -32.64 -5.12
C LYS A 32 -8.98 -33.00 -6.59
N GLY A 33 -8.22 -34.04 -6.92
CA GLY A 33 -7.83 -34.36 -8.29
C GLY A 33 -7.01 -33.21 -8.89
N ASN A 34 -7.44 -32.67 -10.03
CA ASN A 34 -6.74 -31.57 -10.70
C ASN A 34 -7.14 -30.17 -10.17
N TYR A 35 -8.11 -30.09 -9.25
CA TYR A 35 -8.65 -28.82 -8.75
C TYR A 35 -8.02 -28.40 -7.43
N ARG A 36 -7.67 -27.11 -7.31
CA ARG A 36 -7.25 -26.47 -6.05
C ARG A 36 -8.46 -26.16 -5.17
N LEU A 37 -8.35 -26.48 -3.88
CA LEU A 37 -9.34 -26.21 -2.85
C LEU A 37 -8.83 -25.13 -1.89
N TYR A 38 -9.64 -24.09 -1.74
CA TYR A 38 -9.42 -23.00 -0.79
C TYR A 38 -10.41 -23.10 0.36
N ARG A 39 -9.98 -22.69 1.54
CA ARG A 39 -10.77 -22.67 2.77
C ARG A 39 -11.35 -21.27 2.99
N GLU A 40 -12.28 -21.15 3.94
CA GLU A 40 -12.88 -19.84 4.27
C GLU A 40 -11.84 -18.84 4.80
N LYS A 41 -10.85 -19.31 5.57
CA LYS A 41 -9.72 -18.49 6.03
C LYS A 41 -8.94 -17.81 4.90
N ASP A 42 -8.94 -18.40 3.70
CA ASP A 42 -8.25 -17.81 2.55
C ASP A 42 -8.97 -16.54 2.06
N ILE A 43 -10.27 -16.39 2.33
CA ILE A 43 -11.04 -15.18 1.99
C ILE A 43 -10.49 -13.99 2.77
N GLU A 44 -10.32 -14.14 4.08
CA GLU A 44 -9.82 -13.09 4.98
C GLU A 44 -8.40 -12.68 4.57
N LEU A 45 -7.55 -13.66 4.29
CA LEU A 45 -6.17 -13.42 3.87
C LEU A 45 -6.09 -12.66 2.54
N VAL A 46 -6.85 -13.08 1.52
CA VAL A 46 -6.89 -12.37 0.22
C VAL A 46 -7.44 -10.95 0.37
N ARG A 47 -8.47 -10.76 1.21
CA ARG A 47 -9.04 -9.43 1.48
C ARG A 47 -8.04 -8.52 2.18
N LEU A 48 -7.32 -9.04 3.18
CA LEU A 48 -6.26 -8.32 3.87
C LEU A 48 -5.20 -7.85 2.86
N ILE A 49 -4.64 -8.76 2.07
CA ILE A 49 -3.61 -8.43 1.07
C ILE A 49 -4.10 -7.35 0.10
N LYS A 50 -5.34 -7.50 -0.42
CA LYS A 50 -5.94 -6.51 -1.33
C LYS A 50 -6.07 -5.15 -0.67
N HIS A 51 -6.54 -5.09 0.58
CA HIS A 51 -6.71 -3.83 1.29
C HIS A 51 -5.37 -3.18 1.61
N SER A 52 -4.38 -3.96 2.04
CA SER A 52 -3.02 -3.46 2.25
C SER A 52 -2.41 -2.86 0.98
N GLN A 53 -2.61 -3.45 -0.19
CA GLN A 53 -2.16 -2.84 -1.45
C GLN A 53 -2.81 -1.46 -1.71
N GLN A 54 -4.08 -1.29 -1.38
CA GLN A 54 -4.78 0.00 -1.53
C GLN A 54 -4.21 1.07 -0.58
N LEU A 55 -3.65 0.64 0.55
CA LEU A 55 -2.99 1.51 1.53
C LEU A 55 -1.49 1.75 1.22
N GLY A 56 -1.01 1.30 0.06
CA GLY A 56 0.37 1.53 -0.37
C GLY A 56 1.39 0.52 0.17
N PHE A 57 0.93 -0.61 0.75
CA PHE A 57 1.84 -1.72 1.03
C PHE A 57 2.18 -2.48 -0.26
N SER A 58 3.47 -2.72 -0.46
CA SER A 58 3.99 -3.61 -1.48
C SER A 58 3.67 -5.07 -1.13
N LEU A 59 3.60 -5.92 -2.15
CA LEU A 59 3.45 -7.36 -1.95
C LEU A 59 4.65 -7.96 -1.19
N ALA A 60 5.85 -7.38 -1.32
CA ALA A 60 7.03 -7.80 -0.60
C ALA A 60 6.92 -7.56 0.91
N GLU A 61 6.45 -6.37 1.34
CA GLU A 61 6.16 -6.06 2.75
C GLU A 61 5.13 -7.05 3.32
N MET A 62 4.08 -7.35 2.55
CA MET A 62 3.05 -8.33 2.95
C MET A 62 3.61 -9.74 3.05
N THR A 63 4.46 -10.18 2.12
CA THR A 63 5.08 -11.50 2.17
C THR A 63 5.96 -11.64 3.41
N GLN A 64 6.74 -10.62 3.73
CA GLN A 64 7.58 -10.61 4.93
C GLN A 64 6.75 -10.69 6.22
N ALA A 65 5.63 -9.97 6.28
CA ALA A 65 4.75 -9.99 7.45
C ALA A 65 4.01 -11.32 7.61
N LEU A 66 3.52 -11.91 6.51
CA LEU A 66 2.71 -13.13 6.53
C LEU A 66 3.54 -14.41 6.66
N ASN A 67 4.78 -14.44 6.17
CA ASN A 67 5.67 -15.62 6.26
C ASN A 67 6.00 -16.05 7.70
N ARG A 68 5.71 -15.22 8.71
CA ARG A 68 5.98 -15.51 10.12
C ARG A 68 4.95 -16.43 10.77
N SER A 69 3.84 -16.74 10.10
CA SER A 69 2.77 -17.59 10.64
C SER A 69 2.44 -18.73 9.67
N LYS A 70 2.37 -19.96 10.22
CA LYS A 70 1.91 -21.15 9.46
C LYS A 70 0.40 -21.31 9.51
N ASP A 71 -0.26 -20.77 10.53
CA ASP A 71 -1.70 -20.94 10.77
C ASP A 71 -2.37 -19.60 11.09
N GLY A 72 -2.72 -18.87 10.03
CA GLY A 72 -3.53 -17.67 10.11
C GLY A 72 -2.73 -16.37 10.10
N ILE A 73 -3.43 -15.25 10.24
CA ILE A 73 -2.88 -13.91 10.08
C ILE A 73 -2.10 -13.52 11.35
N PRO A 74 -0.79 -13.21 11.26
CA PRO A 74 0.00 -12.73 12.39
C PRO A 74 -0.33 -11.26 12.70
N TRP A 75 -1.47 -11.02 13.35
CA TRP A 75 -1.99 -9.67 13.61
C TRP A 75 -1.00 -8.74 14.32
N LEU A 76 -0.20 -9.25 15.25
CA LEU A 76 0.85 -8.46 15.91
C LEU A 76 1.89 -7.94 14.90
N THR A 77 2.34 -8.77 13.96
CA THR A 77 3.31 -8.37 12.92
C THR A 77 2.68 -7.40 11.93
N ILE A 78 1.41 -7.62 11.57
CA ILE A 78 0.66 -6.70 10.70
C ILE A 78 0.50 -5.33 11.37
N ASN A 79 0.18 -5.29 12.67
CA ASN A 79 0.06 -4.04 13.41
C ASN A 79 1.39 -3.26 13.43
N THR A 80 2.51 -3.93 13.72
CA THR A 80 3.83 -3.30 13.68
C THR A 80 4.17 -2.77 12.27
N LEU A 81 3.80 -3.49 11.21
CA LEU A 81 4.00 -3.03 9.83
C LEU A 81 3.17 -1.76 9.54
N ILE A 82 1.94 -1.68 10.06
CA ILE A 82 1.08 -0.50 9.94
C ILE A 82 1.68 0.69 10.69
N GLU A 83 2.16 0.49 11.91
CA GLU A 83 2.83 1.53 12.70
C GLU A 83 4.05 2.10 11.96
N GLN A 84 4.87 1.25 11.36
CA GLN A 84 6.01 1.67 10.54
C GLN A 84 5.57 2.48 9.31
N LYS A 85 4.53 2.04 8.61
CA LYS A 85 4.00 2.76 7.44
C LYS A 85 3.45 4.13 7.82
N LEU A 86 2.74 4.22 8.96
CA LEU A 86 2.25 5.49 9.50
C LEU A 86 3.41 6.45 9.82
N GLN A 87 4.49 5.95 10.42
CA GLN A 87 5.68 6.77 10.68
C GLN A 87 6.30 7.33 9.40
N LEU A 88 6.43 6.50 8.35
CA LEU A 88 6.96 6.94 7.06
C LEU A 88 6.06 8.02 6.43
N ILE A 89 4.74 7.78 6.39
CA ILE A 89 3.77 8.74 5.84
C ILE A 89 3.83 10.06 6.63
N ASN A 90 3.90 10.00 7.97
CA ASN A 90 3.99 11.22 8.79
C ASN A 90 5.27 12.01 8.49
N HIS A 91 6.40 11.33 8.28
CA HIS A 91 7.64 11.99 7.88
C HIS A 91 7.52 12.66 6.51
N GLU A 92 6.91 11.98 5.53
CA GLU A 92 6.64 12.55 4.20
C GLU A 92 5.70 13.76 4.28
N ILE A 93 4.64 13.69 5.10
CA ILE A 93 3.73 14.82 5.34
C ILE A 93 4.51 16.03 5.86
N THR A 94 5.33 15.86 6.90
CA THR A 94 6.13 16.97 7.46
C THR A 94 7.08 17.57 6.41
N ALA A 95 7.75 16.73 5.62
CA ALA A 95 8.65 17.19 4.56
C ALA A 95 7.89 17.96 3.46
N LEU A 96 6.72 17.48 3.04
CA LEU A 96 5.88 18.10 2.03
C LEU A 96 5.28 19.42 2.53
N GLU A 97 4.87 19.49 3.79
CA GLU A 97 4.37 20.72 4.42
C GLU A 97 5.45 21.81 4.49
N HIS A 98 6.69 21.43 4.86
CA HIS A 98 7.82 22.35 4.85
C HIS A 98 8.10 22.88 3.44
N LYS A 99 8.12 22.00 2.42
CA LYS A 99 8.31 22.42 1.02
C LYS A 99 7.18 23.35 0.55
N ARG A 100 5.93 23.06 0.93
CA ARG A 100 4.77 23.91 0.62
C ARG A 100 4.93 25.31 1.21
N LEU A 101 5.42 25.42 2.45
CA LEU A 101 5.67 26.71 3.09
C LEU A 101 6.74 27.52 2.33
N LEU A 102 7.85 26.89 1.94
CA LEU A 102 8.90 27.55 1.16
C LEU A 102 8.37 28.09 -0.17
N LEU A 103 7.60 27.27 -0.90
CA LEU A 103 6.99 27.69 -2.16
C LEU A 103 6.00 28.84 -1.98
N HIS A 104 5.21 28.82 -0.90
CA HIS A 104 4.28 29.89 -0.58
C HIS A 104 5.00 31.22 -0.26
N ASN A 105 6.08 31.15 0.52
CA ASN A 105 6.91 32.33 0.83
C ASN A 105 7.56 32.90 -0.43
N GLN A 106 8.11 32.03 -1.28
CA GLN A 106 8.67 32.43 -2.56
C GLN A 106 7.60 33.11 -3.41
N GLN A 107 6.44 32.49 -3.62
CA GLN A 107 5.34 33.07 -4.39
C GLN A 107 4.91 34.44 -3.86
N ARG A 108 4.84 34.61 -2.53
CA ARG A 108 4.50 35.89 -1.90
C ARG A 108 5.53 36.97 -2.24
N ALA A 109 6.82 36.66 -2.16
CA ALA A 109 7.89 37.61 -2.51
C ALA A 109 7.79 38.03 -3.98
N ILE A 110 7.53 37.09 -4.89
CA ILE A 110 7.29 37.39 -6.31
C ILE A 110 6.12 38.33 -6.49
N ARG A 111 4.98 38.09 -5.81
CA ARG A 111 3.80 38.95 -5.93
C ARG A 111 4.05 40.39 -5.49
N VAL A 112 4.70 40.61 -4.35
CA VAL A 112 5.04 41.96 -3.86
C VAL A 112 5.91 42.70 -4.90
N CYS A 113 6.93 42.01 -5.44
CA CYS A 113 7.78 42.53 -6.50
C CYS A 113 7.00 42.93 -7.77
N LEU A 114 6.02 42.12 -8.18
CA LEU A 114 5.17 42.44 -9.34
C LEU A 114 4.17 43.58 -9.10
N ASP A 115 3.69 43.75 -7.87
CA ASP A 115 2.71 44.78 -7.51
C ASP A 115 3.37 46.17 -7.34
N ASP A 116 4.63 46.23 -6.89
CA ASP A 116 5.33 47.49 -6.55
C ASP A 116 6.21 48.08 -7.68
N ASP A 117 6.61 47.32 -8.71
CA ASP A 117 7.43 47.84 -9.82
C ASP A 117 7.25 47.02 -11.14
N PRO A 118 6.81 47.63 -12.27
CA PRO A 118 6.74 46.96 -13.57
C PRO A 118 8.11 46.54 -14.13
N ASN A 119 9.22 46.99 -13.53
CA ASN A 119 10.59 46.65 -13.90
C ASN A 119 11.32 45.78 -12.86
N CYS A 120 10.57 45.15 -11.94
CA CYS A 120 11.15 44.37 -10.86
C CYS A 120 12.10 43.26 -11.39
N PRO A 121 13.38 43.22 -10.96
CA PRO A 121 14.33 42.21 -11.42
C PRO A 121 13.91 40.83 -10.92
N ALA A 122 14.13 39.81 -11.74
CA ALA A 122 13.64 38.46 -11.49
C ALA A 122 14.04 37.97 -10.08
N PRO A 123 13.09 37.46 -9.27
CA PRO A 123 13.27 37.20 -7.83
C PRO A 123 14.15 35.98 -7.49
N LEU A 124 15.00 35.55 -8.42
CA LEU A 124 15.90 34.40 -8.29
C LEU A 124 17.23 34.67 -9.02
N ALA A 125 18.01 35.62 -8.49
CA ALA A 125 19.46 35.64 -8.68
C ALA A 125 20.13 35.14 -7.40
#